data_AF-A0A350UPV3-F1
#
_entry.id   AF-A0A350UPV3-F1
#
_cell.length_a   1.000
_cell.length_b   1.000
_cell.length_c   1.000
_cell.angle_alpha   90.00
_cell.angle_beta   90.00
_cell.angle_gamma   90.00
#
_symmetry.space_group_name_H-M   'P 1'
#
loop_
_entity.id
_entity.type
_entity.pdbx_description
1 polymer ?
#
loop_
_entity_poly.entity_id
_entity_poly.type
_entity_poly.pdbx_seq_one_letter_code
_entity_poly.pdbx_strand_id
1 'polypeptide(L)'
;LYSGWVKTMPLADVFLLAGLYVYRLVVGGEVSGHTVSVWLLNFSFFCFLSLAFLKRYVELTAHEGPPEVALARRGYVTGDAAMLGAMGVGSHFVAAVVLALYVHSETAGAIYQRPQFLWGLVPAYLFLQCRLWLWASRGWIEEDPVRFVLRDRAGWMLLGAGVLVYLLAVAPAGR
;
A
#
# COMPACT_ATOMS: atom_id res chain seq x y z
N LEU A 1 -23.51 10.81 22.41
CA LEU A 1 -22.97 11.83 21.47
C LEU A 1 -21.69 11.37 20.74
N TYR A 2 -21.48 10.08 20.46
CA TYR A 2 -20.23 9.59 19.84
C TYR A 2 -20.39 8.47 18.78
N SER A 3 -21.59 8.26 18.22
CA SER A 3 -21.86 7.07 17.39
C SER A 3 -22.29 7.33 15.93
N GLY A 4 -22.38 8.59 15.49
CA GLY A 4 -22.90 8.91 14.14
C GLY A 4 -21.92 9.67 13.24
N TRP A 5 -21.21 10.66 13.80
CA TRP A 5 -20.56 11.71 13.01
C TRP A 5 -19.19 11.35 12.41
N VAL A 6 -18.42 10.45 13.04
CA VAL A 6 -17.12 9.98 12.51
C VAL A 6 -17.30 9.09 11.27
N LYS A 7 -18.50 8.52 11.06
CA LYS A 7 -18.82 7.69 9.88
C LYS A 7 -19.12 8.51 8.61
N THR A 8 -19.28 9.82 8.74
CA THR A 8 -19.67 10.74 7.66
C THR A 8 -18.55 11.68 7.20
N MET A 9 -17.34 11.58 7.75
CA MET A 9 -16.20 12.35 7.25
C MET A 9 -15.47 11.56 6.15
N PRO A 10 -15.48 12.04 4.89
CA PRO A 10 -14.62 11.48 3.86
C PRO A 10 -13.16 11.54 4.32
N LEU A 11 -12.35 10.57 3.90
CA LEU A 11 -10.92 10.42 4.22
C LEU A 11 -10.61 9.94 5.64
N ALA A 12 -11.38 10.33 6.65
CA ALA A 12 -11.12 9.92 8.03
C ALA A 12 -11.09 8.39 8.20
N ASP A 13 -11.95 7.67 7.48
CA ASP A 13 -11.96 6.21 7.45
C ASP A 13 -10.70 5.62 6.78
N VAL A 14 -10.23 6.23 5.69
CA VAL A 14 -9.03 5.83 4.96
C VAL A 14 -7.78 5.98 5.84
N PHE A 15 -7.62 7.14 6.49
CA PHE A 15 -6.51 7.41 7.40
C PHE A 15 -6.56 6.54 8.65
N LEU A 16 -7.76 6.32 9.22
CA LEU A 16 -7.93 5.44 10.37
C LEU A 16 -7.59 3.99 10.02
N LEU A 17 -8.03 3.49 8.86
CA LEU A 17 -7.68 2.15 8.39
C LEU A 17 -6.17 2.00 8.24
N ALA A 18 -5.50 2.94 7.57
CA ALA A 18 -4.04 2.92 7.42
C ALA A 18 -3.33 2.95 8.79
N GLY A 19 -3.76 3.84 9.69
CA GLY A 19 -3.22 3.93 11.05
C GLY A 19 -3.41 2.66 11.88
N LEU A 20 -4.58 2.01 11.79
CA LEU A 20 -4.85 0.75 12.49
C LEU A 20 -3.96 -0.39 11.98
N TYR A 21 -3.68 -0.44 10.68
CA TYR A 21 -2.73 -1.42 10.14
C TYR A 21 -1.29 -1.18 10.62
N VAL A 22 -0.88 0.09 10.73
CA VAL A 22 0.43 0.44 11.32
C VAL A 22 0.48 0.07 12.79
N TYR A 23 -0.58 0.35 13.56
CA TYR A 23 -0.68 -0.06 14.96
C TYR A 23 -0.55 -1.58 15.11
N ARG A 24 -1.21 -2.34 14.23
CA ARG A 24 -1.10 -3.81 14.21
C ARG A 24 0.33 -4.27 13.93
N LEU A 25 1.06 -3.59 13.04
CA LEU A 25 2.47 -3.88 12.80
C LEU A 25 3.34 -3.61 14.02
N VAL A 26 3.14 -2.48 14.71
CA VAL A 26 3.87 -2.15 15.95
C VAL A 26 3.65 -3.24 17.00
N VAL A 27 2.39 -3.60 17.26
CA VAL A 27 2.04 -4.65 18.22
C VAL A 27 2.66 -6.00 17.80
N GLY A 28 2.66 -6.32 16.51
CA GLY A 28 3.29 -7.53 15.98
C GLY A 28 4.81 -7.56 16.19
N GLY A 29 5.48 -6.42 16.05
CA GLY A 29 6.92 -6.28 16.30
C GLY A 29 7.29 -6.51 17.76
N GLU A 30 6.54 -5.90 18.69
CA GLU A 30 6.71 -6.09 20.14
C GLU A 30 6.59 -7.57 20.53
N VAL A 31 5.57 -8.26 20.00
CA VAL A 31 5.38 -9.71 20.25
C VAL A 31 6.51 -10.55 19.66
N SER A 32 7.10 -10.12 18.55
CA SER A 32 8.21 -10.81 17.88
C SER A 32 9.57 -10.48 18.50
N GLY A 33 9.62 -9.61 19.52
CA GLY A 33 10.85 -9.15 20.16
C GLY A 33 11.73 -8.26 19.27
N HIS A 34 11.19 -7.73 18.16
CA HIS A 34 11.92 -6.89 17.21
C HIS A 34 11.26 -5.52 17.11
N THR A 35 12.01 -4.46 17.40
CA THR A 35 11.52 -3.09 17.25
C THR A 35 11.29 -2.77 15.77
N VAL A 36 10.06 -2.38 15.44
CA VAL A 36 9.70 -2.01 14.08
C VAL A 36 10.40 -0.71 13.70
N SER A 37 11.15 -0.71 12.60
CA SER A 37 11.87 0.48 12.16
C SER A 37 10.91 1.59 11.70
N VAL A 38 11.30 2.85 11.93
CA VAL A 38 10.54 4.02 11.46
C VAL A 38 10.37 3.99 9.94
N TRP A 39 11.38 3.51 9.20
CA TRP A 39 11.31 3.29 7.76
C TRP A 39 10.18 2.35 7.35
N LEU A 40 10.06 1.20 8.05
CA LEU A 40 9.03 0.21 7.79
C LEU A 40 7.64 0.76 8.14
N LEU A 41 7.51 1.52 9.23
CA LEU A 41 6.25 2.14 9.63
C LEU A 41 5.77 3.16 8.58
N ASN A 42 6.65 4.06 8.13
CA ASN A 42 6.32 5.05 7.11
C ASN A 42 5.94 4.39 5.78
N PHE A 43 6.75 3.43 5.32
CA PHE A 43 6.45 2.67 4.10
C PHE A 43 5.09 1.98 4.18
N SER A 44 4.83 1.28 5.29
CA SER A 44 3.59 0.55 5.51
C SER A 44 2.39 1.49 5.58
N PHE A 45 2.52 2.63 6.27
CA PHE A 45 1.46 3.62 6.34
C PHE A 45 1.01 4.09 4.96
N PHE A 46 1.94 4.55 4.12
CA PHE A 46 1.61 5.03 2.77
C PHE A 46 1.12 3.91 1.83
N CYS A 47 1.65 2.70 1.99
CA CYS A 47 1.18 1.51 1.26
C CYS A 47 -0.28 1.19 1.60
N PHE A 48 -0.61 1.10 2.90
CA PHE A 48 -1.99 0.84 3.34
C PHE A 48 -2.93 2.00 3.00
N LEU A 49 -2.45 3.24 3.07
CA LEU A 49 -3.21 4.42 2.67
C LEU A 49 -3.60 4.34 1.19
N SER A 50 -2.67 3.96 0.31
CA SER A 50 -2.95 3.73 -1.12
C SER A 50 -4.00 2.63 -1.33
N LEU A 51 -3.88 1.50 -0.62
CA LEU A 51 -4.87 0.41 -0.72
C LEU A 51 -6.26 0.80 -0.20
N ALA A 52 -6.32 1.60 0.86
CA ALA A 52 -7.57 2.11 1.39
C ALA A 52 -8.24 3.06 0.39
N PHE A 53 -7.47 3.94 -0.26
CA PHE A 53 -7.96 4.76 -1.37
C PHE A 53 -8.43 3.92 -2.56
N LEU A 54 -7.67 2.89 -2.94
CA LEU A 54 -8.02 1.99 -4.02
C LEU A 54 -9.36 1.28 -3.78
N LYS A 55 -9.57 0.81 -2.55
CA LYS A 55 -10.84 0.20 -2.15
C LYS A 55 -12.00 1.19 -2.28
N ARG A 56 -11.85 2.42 -1.80
CA ARG A 56 -12.88 3.47 -1.94
C ARG A 56 -13.12 3.83 -3.40
N TYR A 57 -12.06 3.92 -4.20
CA TYR A 57 -12.13 4.18 -5.63
C TYR A 57 -12.97 3.14 -6.35
N VAL A 58 -12.66 1.84 -6.16
CA VAL A 58 -13.41 0.74 -6.78
C VAL A 58 -14.86 0.70 -6.30
N GLU A 59 -15.12 0.88 -5.00
CA GLU A 59 -16.49 0.94 -4.48
C GLU A 59 -17.30 2.10 -5.08
N LEU A 60 -16.66 3.23 -5.36
CA LEU A 60 -17.30 4.41 -5.94
C LEU A 60 -17.53 4.27 -7.44
N THR A 61 -16.58 3.69 -8.18
CA THR A 61 -16.71 3.48 -9.64
C THR A 61 -17.61 2.31 -10.01
N ALA A 62 -17.80 1.33 -9.12
CA ALA A 62 -18.74 0.23 -9.30
C ALA A 62 -20.20 0.62 -9.02
N HIS A 63 -20.47 1.84 -8.56
CA HIS A 63 -21.83 2.27 -8.25
C HIS A 63 -22.61 2.66 -9.52
N GLU A 64 -23.66 1.90 -9.85
CA GLU A 64 -24.53 2.14 -11.02
C GLU A 64 -25.71 3.09 -10.76
N GLY A 65 -25.89 3.56 -9.53
CA GLY A 65 -26.98 4.46 -9.13
C GLY A 65 -26.73 5.95 -9.42
N PRO A 66 -27.69 6.84 -9.07
CA PRO A 66 -27.58 8.27 -9.34
C PRO A 66 -26.31 8.88 -8.73
N PRO A 67 -25.67 9.85 -9.42
CA PRO A 67 -24.37 10.40 -9.02
C PRO A 67 -24.34 11.01 -7.61
N GLU A 68 -25.50 11.46 -7.11
CA GLU A 68 -25.67 12.05 -5.77
C GLU A 68 -25.78 11.03 -4.63
N VAL A 69 -25.95 9.73 -4.94
CA VAL A 69 -26.35 8.70 -3.95
C VAL A 69 -25.25 7.68 -3.66
N ALA A 70 -24.18 7.64 -4.45
CA ALA A 70 -23.26 6.49 -4.53
C ALA A 70 -22.73 5.97 -3.20
N LEU A 71 -22.36 6.87 -2.28
CA LEU A 71 -21.92 6.51 -0.93
C LEU A 71 -22.46 7.53 0.09
N ALA A 72 -23.77 7.83 0.03
CA ALA A 72 -24.44 8.81 0.89
C ALA A 72 -24.21 8.60 2.41
N ARG A 73 -23.89 7.36 2.86
CA ARG A 73 -23.52 7.05 4.26
C ARG A 73 -22.09 7.45 4.65
N ARG A 74 -21.21 7.73 3.69
CA ARG A 74 -19.79 8.12 3.89
C ARG A 74 -19.43 9.49 3.29
N GLY A 75 -20.38 10.15 2.62
CA GLY A 75 -20.20 11.51 2.10
C GLY A 75 -19.42 11.62 0.78
N TYR A 76 -19.22 10.51 0.07
CA TYR A 76 -18.59 10.53 -1.26
C TYR A 76 -19.65 10.63 -2.37
N VAL A 77 -19.36 11.46 -3.37
CA VAL A 77 -20.14 11.56 -4.62
C VAL A 77 -19.35 10.95 -5.77
N THR A 78 -20.02 10.52 -6.84
CA THR A 78 -19.33 9.84 -7.97
C THR A 78 -18.23 10.70 -8.62
N GLY A 79 -18.35 12.03 -8.55
CA GLY A 79 -17.32 12.97 -9.01
C GLY A 79 -15.98 12.89 -8.24
N ASP A 80 -15.96 12.31 -7.03
CA ASP A 80 -14.75 12.24 -6.20
C ASP A 80 -13.78 11.15 -6.64
N ALA A 81 -14.19 10.25 -7.55
CA ALA A 81 -13.38 9.10 -7.97
C ALA A 81 -12.02 9.54 -8.54
N ALA A 82 -11.98 10.59 -9.36
CA ALA A 82 -10.74 11.10 -9.91
C ALA A 82 -9.77 11.60 -8.83
N MET A 83 -10.31 12.29 -7.81
CA MET A 83 -9.51 12.80 -6.69
C MET A 83 -9.00 11.66 -5.80
N LEU A 84 -9.86 10.67 -5.49
CA LEU A 84 -9.46 9.47 -4.75
C LEU A 84 -8.37 8.69 -5.48
N GLY A 85 -8.47 8.59 -6.81
CA GLY A 85 -7.45 8.02 -7.67
C GLY A 85 -6.11 8.76 -7.54
N ALA A 86 -6.14 10.10 -7.65
CA ALA A 86 -4.93 10.92 -7.50
C ALA A 86 -4.29 10.80 -6.11
N MET A 87 -5.07 10.83 -5.04
CA MET A 87 -4.59 10.66 -3.66
C MET A 87 -3.99 9.27 -3.43
N GLY A 88 -4.63 8.24 -3.96
CA GLY A 88 -4.15 6.87 -3.84
C GLY A 88 -2.87 6.59 -4.62
N VAL A 89 -2.78 7.09 -5.85
CA VAL A 89 -1.56 7.03 -6.67
C VAL A 89 -0.44 7.85 -6.03
N GLY A 90 -0.72 9.06 -5.54
CA GLY A 90 0.25 9.89 -4.83
C GLY A 90 0.80 9.20 -3.58
N SER A 91 -0.07 8.61 -2.76
CA SER A 91 0.33 7.83 -1.58
C SER A 91 1.22 6.64 -1.95
N HIS A 92 0.92 5.95 -3.05
CA HIS A 92 1.76 4.87 -3.54
C HIS A 92 3.17 5.35 -3.93
N PHE A 93 3.29 6.45 -4.68
CA PHE A 93 4.60 6.99 -5.05
C PHE A 93 5.41 7.43 -3.83
N VAL A 94 4.77 8.02 -2.81
CA VAL A 94 5.45 8.36 -1.55
C VAL A 94 5.98 7.11 -0.85
N ALA A 95 5.21 6.01 -0.82
CA ALA A 95 5.70 4.73 -0.29
C ALA A 95 6.95 4.24 -1.05
N ALA A 96 6.97 4.35 -2.39
CA ALA A 96 8.12 3.96 -3.18
C ALA A 96 9.36 4.84 -2.91
N VAL A 97 9.17 6.15 -2.73
CA VAL A 97 10.24 7.06 -2.33
C VAL A 97 10.80 6.70 -0.95
N VAL A 98 9.93 6.41 0.03
CA VAL A 98 10.37 5.95 1.37
C VAL A 98 11.18 4.66 1.27
N LEU A 99 10.77 3.72 0.43
CA LEU A 99 11.53 2.48 0.18
C LEU A 99 12.90 2.79 -0.45
N ALA A 100 12.97 3.68 -1.44
CA ALA A 100 14.22 4.08 -2.07
C ALA A 100 15.18 4.76 -1.07
N LEU A 101 14.65 5.65 -0.22
CA LEU A 101 15.43 6.29 0.85
C LEU A 101 15.93 5.28 1.88
N TYR A 102 15.12 4.29 2.24
CA TYR A 102 15.55 3.20 3.12
C TYR A 102 16.72 2.43 2.51
N VAL A 103 16.62 2.03 1.24
CA VAL A 103 17.68 1.30 0.53
C VAL A 103 18.98 2.11 0.45
N HIS A 104 18.89 3.43 0.35
CA HIS A 104 20.06 4.32 0.34
C HIS A 104 20.61 4.65 1.73
N SER A 105 19.85 4.37 2.80
CA SER A 105 20.27 4.71 4.17
C SER A 105 21.43 3.86 4.68
N GLU A 106 22.27 4.42 5.54
CA GLU A 106 23.35 3.69 6.24
C GLU A 106 22.81 2.50 7.06
N THR A 107 21.56 2.60 7.53
CA THR A 107 20.86 1.52 8.24
C THR A 107 20.72 0.26 7.39
N ALA A 108 20.46 0.39 6.08
CA ALA A 108 20.42 -0.77 5.18
C ALA A 108 21.82 -1.35 4.95
N GLY A 109 22.84 -0.50 4.86
CA GLY A 109 24.25 -0.92 4.73
C GLY A 109 24.80 -1.65 5.96
N ALA A 110 24.28 -1.36 7.16
CA ALA A 110 24.66 -2.05 8.39
C ALA A 110 24.04 -3.46 8.53
N ILE A 111 22.88 -3.69 7.89
CA ILE A 111 22.11 -4.94 8.01
C ILE A 111 22.41 -5.90 6.86
N TYR A 112 22.60 -5.38 5.64
CA TYR A 112 22.77 -6.19 4.43
C TYR A 112 24.19 -6.10 3.90
N GLN A 113 24.77 -7.24 3.52
CA GLN A 113 26.13 -7.31 2.97
C GLN A 113 26.20 -6.71 1.56
N ARG A 114 25.11 -6.80 0.79
CA ARG A 114 25.02 -6.29 -0.59
C ARG A 114 23.74 -5.47 -0.80
N PRO A 115 23.67 -4.24 -0.24
CA PRO A 115 22.48 -3.41 -0.32
C PRO A 115 22.10 -3.02 -1.77
N GLN A 116 23.04 -3.09 -2.73
CA GLN A 116 22.75 -2.80 -4.14
C GLN A 116 21.65 -3.68 -4.74
N PHE A 117 21.45 -4.92 -4.26
CA PHE A 117 20.39 -5.78 -4.79
C PHE A 117 19.00 -5.32 -4.36
N LEU A 118 18.88 -4.67 -3.19
CA LEU A 118 17.61 -4.14 -2.70
C LEU A 118 17.03 -3.05 -3.61
N TRP A 119 17.86 -2.42 -4.44
CA TRP A 119 17.38 -1.49 -5.47
C TRP A 119 16.39 -2.14 -6.44
N GLY A 120 16.47 -3.46 -6.66
CA GLY A 120 15.49 -4.19 -7.48
C GLY A 120 14.09 -4.20 -6.88
N LEU A 121 13.95 -4.05 -5.55
CA LEU A 121 12.65 -4.00 -4.88
C LEU A 121 11.87 -2.72 -5.20
N VAL A 122 12.56 -1.60 -5.43
CA VAL A 122 11.93 -0.30 -5.73
C VAL A 122 11.14 -0.32 -7.06
N PRO A 123 11.73 -0.65 -8.22
CA PRO A 123 11.00 -0.71 -9.48
C PRO A 123 10.00 -1.88 -9.50
N ALA A 124 10.28 -2.99 -8.81
CA ALA A 124 9.34 -4.09 -8.64
C ALA A 124 8.06 -3.64 -7.92
N TYR A 125 8.20 -2.94 -6.79
CA TYR A 125 7.09 -2.39 -6.03
C TYR A 125 6.30 -1.34 -6.83
N LEU A 126 7.00 -0.41 -7.49
CA LEU A 126 6.39 0.60 -8.36
C LEU A 126 5.58 -0.04 -9.48
N PHE A 127 6.15 -1.02 -10.19
CA PHE A 127 5.47 -1.68 -11.30
C PHE A 127 4.16 -2.36 -10.87
N LEU A 128 4.18 -3.08 -9.75
CA LEU A 128 3.00 -3.77 -9.21
C LEU A 128 1.87 -2.80 -8.93
N GLN A 129 2.18 -1.70 -8.29
CA GLN A 129 1.17 -0.74 -7.84
C GLN A 129 0.68 0.14 -9.00
N CYS A 130 1.54 0.52 -9.94
CA CYS A 130 1.10 1.13 -11.21
C CYS A 130 0.15 0.21 -11.97
N ARG A 131 0.47 -1.09 -12.06
CA ARG A 131 -0.41 -2.09 -12.69
C ARG A 131 -1.74 -2.23 -11.95
N LEU A 132 -1.71 -2.25 -10.61
CA LEU A 132 -2.90 -2.35 -9.78
C LEU A 132 -3.84 -1.15 -9.98
N TRP A 133 -3.31 0.07 -9.94
CA TRP A 133 -4.07 1.29 -10.19
C TRP A 133 -4.59 1.40 -11.63
N LEU A 134 -3.81 0.93 -12.61
CA LEU A 134 -4.24 0.87 -14.01
C LEU A 134 -5.40 -0.12 -14.22
N TRP A 135 -5.41 -1.23 -13.48
CA TRP A 135 -6.50 -2.20 -13.55
C TRP A 135 -7.75 -1.72 -12.83
N ALA A 136 -7.60 -1.06 -11.68
CA ALA A 136 -8.72 -0.41 -11.00
C ALA A 136 -9.37 0.66 -11.87
N SER A 137 -8.57 1.52 -12.51
CA SER A 137 -9.12 2.59 -13.37
C SER A 137 -9.81 2.07 -14.63
N ARG A 138 -9.49 0.86 -15.08
CA ARG A 138 -10.17 0.17 -16.19
C ARG A 138 -11.41 -0.60 -15.75
N GLY A 139 -11.73 -0.64 -14.45
CA GLY A 139 -12.86 -1.41 -13.92
C GLY A 139 -12.64 -2.93 -13.93
N TRP A 140 -11.40 -3.41 -14.04
CA TRP A 140 -11.10 -4.86 -14.07
C TRP A 140 -11.07 -5.51 -12.68
N ILE A 141 -11.20 -4.70 -11.62
CA ILE A 141 -11.19 -5.14 -10.23
C ILE A 141 -12.63 -5.07 -9.72
N GLU A 142 -13.34 -6.20 -9.79
CA GLU A 142 -14.71 -6.34 -9.29
C GLU A 142 -14.76 -6.79 -7.82
N GLU A 143 -13.70 -7.42 -7.32
CA GLU A 143 -13.55 -7.89 -5.93
C GLU A 143 -12.66 -6.97 -5.08
N ASP A 144 -12.50 -7.27 -3.78
CA ASP A 144 -11.59 -6.54 -2.88
C ASP A 144 -10.15 -6.51 -3.49
N PRO A 145 -9.57 -5.31 -3.74
CA PRO A 145 -8.28 -5.17 -4.41
C PRO A 145 -7.16 -5.99 -3.75
N VAL A 146 -7.21 -6.15 -2.42
CA VAL A 146 -6.21 -6.93 -1.68
C VAL A 146 -6.28 -8.41 -2.05
N ARG A 147 -7.50 -8.96 -2.19
CA ARG A 147 -7.71 -10.36 -2.59
C ARG A 147 -7.27 -10.58 -4.03
N PHE A 148 -7.53 -9.61 -4.89
CA PHE A 148 -7.12 -9.64 -6.28
C PHE A 148 -5.59 -9.71 -6.41
N VAL A 149 -4.84 -8.89 -5.67
CA VAL A 149 -3.37 -8.95 -5.62
C VAL A 149 -2.87 -10.31 -5.14
N LEU A 150 -3.51 -10.91 -4.13
CA LEU A 150 -3.14 -12.23 -3.61
C LEU A 150 -3.38 -13.38 -4.59
N ARG A 151 -4.24 -13.19 -5.61
CA ARG A 151 -4.55 -14.22 -6.62
C ARG A 151 -3.78 -14.02 -7.93
N ASP A 152 -3.23 -12.84 -8.17
CA ASP A 152 -2.52 -12.54 -9.42
C ASP A 152 -1.18 -13.28 -9.51
N ARG A 153 -1.01 -14.06 -10.58
CA ARG A 153 0.23 -14.81 -10.87
C ARG A 153 1.43 -13.88 -11.02
N ALA A 154 1.25 -12.67 -11.56
CA ALA A 154 2.34 -11.70 -11.63
C ALA A 154 2.74 -11.19 -10.24
N GLY A 155 1.77 -11.04 -9.33
CA GLY A 155 2.02 -10.76 -7.91
C GLY A 155 2.90 -11.84 -7.28
N TRP A 156 2.60 -13.11 -7.51
CA TRP A 156 3.41 -14.25 -7.03
C TRP A 156 4.81 -14.31 -7.66
N MET A 157 4.94 -14.06 -8.97
CA MET A 157 6.25 -14.03 -9.65
C MET A 157 7.14 -12.92 -9.10
N LEU A 158 6.59 -11.73 -8.84
CA LEU A 158 7.31 -10.62 -8.26
C LEU A 158 7.59 -10.80 -6.77
N LEU A 159 6.70 -11.46 -6.01
CA LEU A 159 7.00 -11.91 -4.65
C LEU A 159 8.19 -12.86 -4.63
N GLY A 160 8.21 -13.83 -5.56
CA GLY A 160 9.36 -14.71 -5.77
C GLY A 160 10.63 -13.95 -6.12
N ALA A 161 10.54 -12.95 -7.00
CA ALA A 161 11.67 -12.08 -7.33
C ALA A 161 12.14 -11.26 -6.12
N GLY A 162 11.23 -10.77 -5.28
CA GLY A 162 11.55 -10.05 -4.04
C GLY A 162 12.25 -10.94 -3.02
N VAL A 163 11.78 -12.19 -2.85
CA VAL A 163 12.44 -13.20 -2.02
C VAL A 163 13.83 -13.53 -2.56
N LEU A 164 13.97 -13.69 -3.87
CA LEU A 164 15.28 -13.93 -4.50
C LEU A 164 16.25 -12.77 -4.26
N VAL A 165 15.79 -11.54 -4.44
CA VAL A 165 16.57 -10.32 -4.17
C VAL A 165 16.99 -10.24 -2.70
N TYR A 166 16.09 -10.55 -1.77
CA TYR A 166 16.40 -10.62 -0.35
C TYR A 166 17.47 -11.69 -0.05
N LEU A 167 17.32 -12.90 -0.59
CA LEU A 167 18.29 -13.98 -0.42
C LEU A 167 19.67 -13.58 -0.97
N LEU A 168 19.73 -12.90 -2.12
CA LEU A 168 20.98 -12.41 -2.71
C LEU A 168 21.61 -11.27 -1.89
N ALA A 169 20.81 -10.46 -1.20
CA ALA A 169 21.28 -9.39 -0.32
C ALA A 169 21.83 -9.92 1.02
N VAL A 170 21.31 -11.07 1.50
CA VAL A 170 21.72 -11.73 2.75
C VAL A 170 22.82 -12.77 2.53
N ALA A 171 22.90 -13.37 1.33
CA ALA A 171 23.87 -14.42 1.03
C ALA A 171 25.30 -13.98 1.37
N PRO A 172 26.06 -14.76 2.15
CA PRO A 172 27.42 -14.41 2.53
C PRO A 172 28.25 -14.26 1.27
N ALA A 173 29.00 -13.17 1.17
CA ALA A 173 30.00 -13.02 0.12
C ALA A 173 30.99 -14.20 0.24
N GLY A 174 30.88 -15.16 -0.68
CA GLY A 174 31.88 -16.21 -0.83
C GLY A 174 33.26 -15.58 -0.95
N ARG A 175 34.19 -16.10 -0.14
CA ARG A 175 35.62 -15.73 -0.10
C ARG A 175 36.24 -15.73 -1.48
#